data_AF-A0A7W0RCT3-F1
#
_entry.id   AF-A0A7W0RCT3-F1
#
_cell.length_a   1.000
_cell.length_b   1.000
_cell.length_c   1.000
_cell.angle_alpha   90.00
_cell.angle_beta   90.00
_cell.angle_gamma   90.00
#
_symmetry.space_group_name_H-M   'P 1'
#
loop_
_entity.id
_entity.type
_entity.pdbx_description
1 polymer ?
#
loop_
_entity_poly.entity_id
_entity_poly.type
_entity_poly.pdbx_seq_one_letter_code
_entity_poly.pdbx_strand_id
1 'polypeptide(L)' 'HVGDSFEADVLGARAAGVEAVLVDRSGSGARHGVRTIRSLREVASLL' A
#
# COMPACT_ATOMS: atom_id res chain seq x y z
N HIS A 1 3.88 -0.19 -6.42
CA HIS A 1 2.43 -0.07 -6.74
C HIS A 1 1.71 0.55 -5.55
N VAL A 2 0.80 1.51 -5.78
CA VAL A 2 0.06 2.21 -4.72
C VAL A 2 -1.44 2.09 -5.01
N GLY A 3 -2.20 1.51 -4.08
CA GLY A 3 -3.64 1.30 -4.22
C GLY A 3 -4.34 1.11 -2.88
N ASP A 4 -5.66 1.08 -2.90
CA ASP A 4 -6.54 1.01 -1.72
C ASP A 4 -7.09 -0.40 -1.46
N SER A 5 -6.95 -1.33 -2.41
CA SER A 5 -7.39 -2.71 -2.26
C SER A 5 -6.22 -3.63 -1.93
N PHE A 6 -6.23 -4.25 -0.74
CA PHE A 6 -5.18 -5.20 -0.38
C PHE A 6 -5.10 -6.40 -1.35
N GLU A 7 -6.24 -6.96 -1.73
CA GLU A 7 -6.25 -8.17 -2.57
C GLU A 7 -5.85 -7.88 -4.01
N ALA A 8 -6.32 -6.77 -4.60
CA ALA A 8 -5.99 -6.44 -5.98
C ALA A 8 -4.60 -5.79 -6.10
N ASP A 9 -4.30 -4.82 -5.24
CA ASP A 9 -3.11 -3.98 -5.38
C ASP A 9 -1.89 -4.58 -4.68
N VAL A 10 -2.06 -5.09 -3.46
CA VAL A 10 -0.90 -5.57 -2.68
C VAL A 10 -0.49 -6.98 -3.09
N LEU A 11 -1.44 -7.91 -3.21
CA LEU A 11 -1.10 -9.28 -3.64
C LEU A 11 -0.67 -9.35 -5.10
N GLY A 12 -1.34 -8.60 -5.98
CA GLY A 12 -0.98 -8.51 -7.40
C GLY A 12 0.43 -7.93 -7.61
N ALA A 13 0.76 -6.82 -6.94
CA ALA A 13 2.10 -6.24 -7.03
C ALA A 13 3.20 -7.15 -6.46
N ARG A 14 2.93 -7.83 -5.33
CA ARG A 14 3.86 -8.80 -4.75
C ARG A 14 4.12 -9.99 -5.68
N ALA A 15 3.09 -10.52 -6.32
CA ALA A 15 3.23 -11.61 -7.29
C ALA A 15 4.09 -11.19 -8.50
N ALA A 16 4.10 -9.90 -8.84
CA ALA A 16 4.95 -9.32 -9.87
C ALA A 16 6.35 -8.88 -9.37
N GLY A 17 6.71 -9.11 -8.11
CA GLY A 17 7.99 -8.70 -7.52
C GLY A 17 8.12 -7.19 -7.28
N VAL A 18 7.00 -6.45 -7.32
CA VAL A 18 6.95 -5.00 -7.13
C VAL A 18 6.60 -4.69 -5.67
N GLU A 19 7.34 -3.76 -5.06
CA GLU A 19 7.00 -3.27 -3.71
C GLU A 19 5.63 -2.58 -3.71
N ALA A 20 4.78 -2.97 -2.77
CA ALA A 20 3.42 -2.48 -2.64
C ALA A 20 3.26 -1.58 -1.42
N VAL A 21 2.58 -0.44 -1.61
CA VAL A 21 2.19 0.47 -0.53
C VAL A 21 0.66 0.56 -0.51
N LEU A 22 0.05 0.23 0.63
CA LEU A 22 -1.40 0.29 0.82
C LEU A 22 -1.82 1.68 1.29
N VAL A 23 -2.85 2.28 0.69
CA VAL A 23 -3.46 3.51 1.18
C VAL A 23 -4.62 3.17 2.12
N ASP A 24 -4.45 3.37 3.42
CA ASP A 24 -5.48 3.15 4.44
C ASP A 24 -5.86 4.49 5.10
N ARG A 25 -6.91 5.13 4.58
CA ARG A 25 -7.35 6.45 5.05
C ARG A 25 -8.07 6.40 6.40
N SER A 26 -8.71 5.28 6.72
CA SER A 26 -9.47 5.07 7.96
C SER A 26 -8.61 4.53 9.10
N GLY A 27 -7.41 4.04 8.81
CA GLY A 27 -6.51 3.44 9.81
C GLY A 27 -7.01 2.08 10.33
N SER A 28 -7.98 1.48 9.64
CA SER A 28 -8.65 0.25 10.06
C SER A 28 -8.01 -1.02 9.49
N GLY A 29 -6.98 -0.88 8.65
CA GLY A 29 -6.45 -1.94 7.80
C GLY A 29 -4.94 -2.10 7.87
N ALA A 30 -4.29 -1.73 8.97
CA ALA A 30 -2.86 -2.00 9.18
C ALA A 30 -2.62 -3.52 9.06
N ARG A 31 -1.95 -3.94 7.98
CA ARG A 31 -1.62 -5.35 7.69
C ARG A 31 -0.13 -5.57 7.87
N HIS A 32 0.23 -6.53 8.72
CA HIS A 32 1.63 -6.84 9.02
C HIS A 32 2.43 -7.11 7.73
N GLY A 33 3.61 -6.47 7.65
CA GLY A 33 4.55 -6.64 6.54
C GLY A 33 4.22 -5.85 5.28
N VAL A 34 3.22 -4.96 5.31
CA VAL A 34 2.85 -4.10 4.17
C VAL A 34 3.07 -2.66 4.60
N ARG A 35 3.79 -1.89 3.78
CA ARG A 35 3.93 -0.46 4.04
C ARG A 35 2.57 0.20 3.80
N THR A 36 2.06 0.91 4.79
CA THR A 36 0.75 1.58 4.73
C THR A 36 0.93 3.08 4.89
N ILE A 37 0.24 3.85 4.04
CA ILE A 37 0.16 5.32 4.11
C ILE A 37 -1.30 5.75 4.27
N ARG A 38 -1.55 6.94 4.82
CA ARG A 38 -2.93 7.47 4.97
C ARG A 38 -3.33 8.44 3.88
N SER A 39 -2.36 8.93 3.11
CA SER A 39 -2.55 9.91 2.05
C SER A 39 -1.51 9.73 0.95
N LEU A 40 -1.91 10.00 -0.29
CA LEU A 40 -0.97 10.00 -1.43
C LEU A 40 0.12 11.07 -1.31
N ARG A 41 -0.06 12.10 -0.48
CA ARG A 41 1.01 13.08 -0.19
C ARG A 41 2.22 12.43 0.48
N GLU A 42 2.01 11.35 1.22
CA GLU A 42 3.09 10.60 1.88
C GLU A 42 3.93 9.80 0.88
N VAL A 43 3.43 9.56 -0.35
CA VAL A 43 4.20 8.88 -1.41
C VAL A 43 5.44 9.70 -1.78
N ALA A 44 5.33 11.03 -1.80
CA ALA A 44 6.46 11.90 -2.14
C ALA A 44 7.62 11.79 -1.14
N SER A 45 7.36 11.37 0.11
CA SER A 45 8.39 11.10 1.12
C SER A 45 8.96 9.67 1.08
N LEU A 46 8.45 8.82 0.18
CA LEU A 46 8.88 7.42 0.02
C LEU A 46 9.73 7.18 -1.24
N LEU A 47 9.95 8.23 -2.04
CA LEU A 47 10.73 8.21 -3.29
C LEU A 47 12.11 8.83 -3.10
#